data_AF-A0A9Q3XDQ3-F1
#
_entry.id   AF-A0A9Q3XDQ3-F1
#
_cell.length_a   1.000
_cell.length_b   1.000
_cell.length_c   1.000
_cell.angle_alpha   90.00
_cell.angle_beta   90.00
_cell.angle_gamma   90.00
#
_symmetry.space_group_name_H-M   'P 1'
#
loop_
_entity.id
_entity.type
_entity.pdbx_description
1 polymer ?
#
loop_
_entity_poly.entity_id
_entity_poly.type
_entity_poly.pdbx_seq_one_letter_code
_entity_poly.pdbx_strand_id
1 'polypeptide(L)'
;MTEDTTPADGRSEDLRVSVTSYGSRSPATDTAPPELQPYLEQVRKMDPVRDVRGNIEFTERSSGLKLKASALPPEQQSKITRALDSIPNLTVEERAKREHELVSQAATAKLGATRGLTGVHRDALPVHKEQAQIAMDVHALYQKRAVLQAQVDKVVDVRKVEDPVTGELSAEPVYWLSDHTRAKRQEAIDGLDRDIRLLVMDDGTPGVIGARRIAAAELESAKILLQRATQQSQEAEAQKLADQMVSDERVKQRAEQIAAQKRMQGR
;
A
#
# COMPACT_ATOMS: atom_id res chain seq x y z
N MET A 1 37.05 34.49 18.77
CA MET A 1 36.85 33.21 18.07
C MET A 1 36.20 32.29 19.07
N THR A 2 34.90 32.05 18.93
CA THR A 2 34.11 31.22 19.86
C THR A 2 33.31 30.27 19.00
N GLU A 3 33.58 29.00 19.22
CA GLU A 3 33.10 27.86 18.44
C GLU A 3 31.59 27.73 18.57
N ASP A 4 30.92 27.78 17.43
CA ASP A 4 29.51 27.48 17.26
C ASP A 4 29.34 25.97 17.39
N THR A 5 29.09 25.49 18.62
CA THR A 5 28.70 24.12 18.90
C THR A 5 27.19 24.00 18.89
N THR A 6 26.58 24.28 17.74
CA THR A 6 25.23 23.80 17.45
C THR A 6 25.35 22.38 16.93
N PRO A 7 24.87 21.33 17.64
CA PRO A 7 24.73 20.03 17.01
C PRO A 7 23.65 20.16 15.94
N ALA A 8 24.08 20.20 14.68
CA ALA A 8 23.25 19.95 13.51
C ALA A 8 22.85 18.47 13.50
N ASP A 9 22.01 18.06 14.45
CA ASP A 9 21.46 16.70 14.51
C ASP A 9 19.94 16.79 14.73
N GLY A 10 19.28 17.60 13.90
CA GLY A 10 17.85 17.55 13.68
C GLY A 10 17.55 16.47 12.65
N ARG A 11 17.75 15.21 13.03
CA ARG A 11 17.50 14.03 12.22
C ARG A 11 16.11 14.12 11.58
N SER A 12 16.11 14.31 10.27
CA SER A 12 15.01 13.95 9.36
C SER A 12 14.88 12.43 9.21
N GLU A 13 15.19 11.67 10.27
CA GLU A 13 14.95 10.24 10.34
C GLU A 13 13.54 10.03 10.92
N ASP A 14 12.76 9.20 10.23
CA ASP A 14 11.48 8.63 10.65
C ASP A 14 10.17 9.39 10.41
N LEU A 15 10.12 10.29 9.42
CA LEU A 15 8.86 10.57 8.69
C LEU A 15 8.59 9.57 7.55
N ARG A 16 9.40 8.53 7.44
CA ARG A 16 9.10 7.39 6.57
C ARG A 16 8.19 6.44 7.34
N VAL A 17 6.89 6.75 7.36
CA VAL A 17 5.87 5.72 7.58
C VAL A 17 6.00 4.75 6.41
N SER A 18 6.90 3.78 6.56
CA SER A 18 6.90 2.64 5.69
C SER A 18 5.73 1.78 6.16
N VAL A 19 4.66 1.76 5.38
CA VAL A 19 3.64 0.71 5.45
C VAL A 19 4.34 -0.58 5.00
N THR A 20 5.21 -1.14 5.84
CA THR A 20 5.98 -2.38 5.66
C THR A 20 5.11 -3.61 5.87
N SER A 21 3.94 -3.40 6.43
CA SER A 21 2.94 -4.40 6.76
C SER A 21 1.60 -3.84 6.29
N TYR A 22 1.09 -4.34 5.17
CA TYR A 22 -0.36 -4.39 5.03
C TYR A 22 -0.79 -5.45 6.04
N GLY A 23 -1.14 -4.99 7.25
CA GLY A 23 -1.51 -5.87 8.35
C GLY A 23 -2.54 -6.90 7.88
N SER A 24 -2.39 -8.13 8.36
CA SER A 24 -3.33 -9.23 8.13
C SER A 24 -4.78 -8.76 8.29
N ARG A 25 -5.55 -8.96 7.22
CA ARG A 25 -6.92 -8.50 7.02
C ARG A 25 -7.79 -8.68 8.29
N SER A 26 -8.53 -7.64 8.67
CA SER A 26 -9.56 -7.73 9.71
C SER A 26 -10.55 -8.86 9.42
N PRO A 27 -10.99 -9.62 10.45
CA PRO A 27 -11.98 -10.67 10.24
C PRO A 27 -13.38 -10.09 10.02
N ALA A 28 -14.03 -10.65 9.00
CA ALA A 28 -15.47 -10.75 8.74
C ALA A 28 -16.33 -9.47 8.78
N THR A 29 -16.58 -8.95 7.58
CA THR A 29 -17.80 -8.26 7.13
C THR A 29 -19.09 -8.83 7.72
N ASP A 30 -19.97 -7.94 8.20
CA ASP A 30 -21.43 -8.14 8.22
C ASP A 30 -21.85 -8.89 6.93
N THR A 31 -22.61 -9.96 7.12
CA THR A 31 -23.06 -10.96 6.15
C THR A 31 -23.15 -10.48 4.69
N ALA A 32 -22.03 -10.57 3.97
CA ALA A 32 -22.02 -10.36 2.53
C ALA A 32 -22.92 -11.42 1.85
N PRO A 33 -23.70 -11.05 0.82
CA PRO A 33 -24.51 -12.00 0.05
C PRO A 33 -23.69 -13.23 -0.36
N PRO A 34 -24.25 -14.45 -0.28
CA PRO A 34 -23.50 -15.69 -0.53
C PRO A 34 -22.89 -15.72 -1.94
N GLU A 35 -23.56 -15.12 -2.93
CA GLU A 35 -23.07 -15.01 -4.31
C GLU A 35 -21.76 -14.20 -4.46
N LEU A 36 -21.48 -13.29 -3.52
CA LEU A 36 -20.28 -12.44 -3.55
C LEU A 36 -19.09 -13.05 -2.82
N GLN A 37 -19.29 -14.08 -2.01
CA GLN A 37 -18.22 -14.72 -1.22
C GLN A 37 -17.01 -15.18 -2.06
N PRO A 38 -17.16 -15.89 -3.21
CA PRO A 38 -16.00 -16.31 -4.00
C PRO A 38 -15.20 -15.11 -4.55
N TYR A 39 -15.88 -14.02 -4.90
CA TYR A 39 -15.23 -12.81 -5.42
C TYR A 39 -14.59 -11.99 -4.29
N LEU A 40 -15.19 -11.97 -3.10
CA LEU A 40 -14.57 -11.40 -1.91
C LEU A 40 -13.28 -12.14 -1.55
N GLU A 41 -13.28 -13.48 -1.60
CA GLU A 41 -12.05 -14.26 -1.42
C GLU A 41 -11.00 -13.95 -2.48
N GLN A 42 -11.41 -13.77 -3.74
CA GLN A 42 -10.49 -13.40 -4.81
C GLN A 42 -9.85 -12.03 -4.55
N VAL A 43 -10.64 -11.02 -4.21
CA VAL A 43 -10.16 -9.71 -3.77
C VAL A 43 -9.22 -9.85 -2.56
N ARG A 44 -9.61 -10.71 -1.61
CA ARG A 44 -8.82 -11.04 -0.43
C ARG A 44 -7.64 -11.97 -0.70
N LYS A 45 -7.32 -12.32 -1.93
CA LYS A 45 -6.09 -13.06 -2.27
C LYS A 45 -5.13 -12.20 -3.09
N MET A 46 -5.62 -11.11 -3.68
CA MET A 46 -4.79 -10.17 -4.43
C MET A 46 -3.76 -9.48 -3.52
N ASP A 47 -2.51 -9.50 -3.96
CA ASP A 47 -1.41 -8.73 -3.42
C ASP A 47 -1.50 -7.30 -3.96
N PRO A 48 -1.69 -6.29 -3.10
CA PRO A 48 -1.87 -4.91 -3.51
C PRO A 48 -0.61 -4.29 -4.14
N VAL A 49 0.56 -4.93 -4.07
CA VAL A 49 1.82 -4.50 -4.68
C VAL A 49 2.10 -5.29 -5.96
N ARG A 50 1.90 -6.62 -5.95
CA ARG A 50 2.24 -7.49 -7.10
C ARG A 50 1.13 -7.58 -8.15
N ASP A 51 -0.12 -7.69 -7.73
CA ASP A 51 -1.25 -7.98 -8.63
C ASP A 51 -1.94 -6.72 -9.16
N VAL A 52 -1.71 -5.59 -8.49
CA VAL A 52 -2.30 -4.29 -8.85
C VAL A 52 -1.25 -3.42 -9.51
N ARG A 53 -1.57 -2.84 -10.67
CA ARG A 53 -0.67 -1.89 -11.35
C ARG A 53 -0.66 -0.56 -10.59
N GLY A 54 0.54 -0.02 -10.36
CA GLY A 54 0.72 1.34 -9.83
C GLY A 54 0.56 2.41 -10.91
N ASN A 55 0.48 3.68 -10.48
CA ASN A 55 0.50 4.85 -11.39
C ASN A 55 1.89 5.14 -11.97
N ILE A 56 2.93 4.65 -11.30
CA ILE A 56 4.31 4.72 -11.77
C ILE A 56 4.63 3.38 -12.41
N GLU A 57 4.86 3.39 -13.73
CA GLU A 57 5.41 2.24 -14.43
C GLU A 57 6.85 2.05 -13.96
N PHE A 58 7.09 1.04 -13.12
CA PHE A 58 8.44 0.50 -12.99
C PHE A 58 8.77 -0.19 -14.31
N THR A 59 9.52 0.50 -15.15
CA THR A 59 10.12 -0.04 -16.36
C THR A 59 11.22 -1.01 -15.93
N GLU A 60 10.83 -2.19 -15.45
CA GLU A 60 11.70 -3.36 -15.41
C GLU A 60 10.86 -4.62 -15.22
N ARG A 61 10.42 -5.16 -16.36
CA ARG A 61 10.15 -6.59 -16.50
C ARG A 61 11.48 -7.31 -16.35
N SER A 62 11.85 -7.68 -15.14
CA SER A 62 12.96 -8.61 -14.91
C SER A 62 12.56 -9.66 -13.88
N SER A 63 11.57 -10.46 -14.26
CA SER A 63 11.39 -11.78 -13.69
C SER A 63 12.69 -12.58 -13.90
N GLY A 64 13.57 -12.60 -12.90
CA GLY A 64 14.84 -13.33 -12.94
C GLY A 64 16.08 -12.59 -12.42
N LEU A 65 16.02 -11.29 -12.11
CA LEU A 65 17.16 -10.59 -11.53
C LEU A 65 17.26 -10.86 -10.01
N LYS A 66 18.37 -11.45 -9.58
CA LYS A 66 18.76 -11.49 -8.16
C LYS A 66 19.08 -10.07 -7.72
N LEU A 67 18.10 -9.40 -7.11
CA LEU A 67 18.27 -8.07 -6.53
C LEU A 67 19.38 -8.11 -5.48
N LYS A 68 20.36 -7.20 -5.61
CA LYS A 68 21.48 -7.05 -4.67
C LYS A 68 21.33 -5.75 -3.88
N ALA A 69 21.95 -5.70 -2.70
CA ALA A 69 21.94 -4.51 -1.85
C ALA A 69 22.46 -3.27 -2.58
N SER A 70 23.42 -3.44 -3.51
CA SER A 70 23.99 -2.35 -4.33
C SER A 70 22.97 -1.57 -5.16
N ALA A 71 21.77 -2.12 -5.42
CA ALA A 71 20.71 -1.44 -6.15
C ALA A 71 19.89 -0.45 -5.30
N LEU A 72 20.08 -0.45 -3.97
CA LEU A 72 19.35 0.42 -3.04
C LEU A 72 20.14 1.69 -2.68
N PRO A 73 19.51 2.74 -2.13
CA PRO A 73 20.22 3.90 -1.60
C PRO A 73 21.19 3.53 -0.46
N PRO A 74 22.31 4.26 -0.27
CA PRO A 74 23.40 3.89 0.67
C PRO A 74 22.92 3.56 2.10
N GLU A 75 21.94 4.29 2.62
CA GLU A 75 21.32 4.04 3.93
C GLU A 75 20.72 2.63 4.02
N GLN A 76 19.99 2.19 2.98
CA GLN A 76 19.36 0.88 2.96
C GLN A 76 20.37 -0.23 2.68
N GLN A 77 21.39 0.03 1.85
CA GLN A 77 22.49 -0.92 1.68
C GLN A 77 23.13 -1.23 3.03
N SER A 78 23.46 -0.18 3.79
CA SER A 78 24.07 -0.30 5.13
C SER A 78 23.23 -1.15 6.07
N LYS A 79 21.90 -0.95 6.07
CA LYS A 79 20.97 -1.74 6.89
C LYS A 79 20.95 -3.21 6.50
N ILE A 80 20.92 -3.53 5.20
CA ILE A 80 20.91 -4.92 4.72
C ILE A 80 22.25 -5.59 5.00
N THR A 81 23.38 -4.91 4.77
CA THR A 81 24.71 -5.44 5.07
C THR A 81 24.85 -5.76 6.56
N ARG A 82 24.45 -4.85 7.45
CA ARG A 82 24.43 -5.10 8.91
C ARG A 82 23.55 -6.29 9.28
N ALA A 83 22.37 -6.41 8.66
CA ALA A 83 21.47 -7.54 8.89
C ALA A 83 22.08 -8.88 8.44
N LEU A 84 22.77 -8.91 7.31
CA LEU A 84 23.47 -10.10 6.81
C LEU A 84 24.67 -10.47 7.69
N ASP A 85 25.44 -9.49 8.14
CA ASP A 85 26.63 -9.71 8.97
C ASP A 85 26.26 -10.14 10.41
N SER A 86 25.04 -9.86 10.86
CA SER A 86 24.53 -10.29 12.17
C SER A 86 24.21 -11.79 12.25
N ILE A 87 24.18 -12.50 11.12
CA ILE A 87 23.86 -13.93 11.05
C ILE A 87 25.16 -14.70 10.86
N PRO A 88 25.66 -15.40 11.90
CA PRO A 88 26.90 -16.15 11.80
C PRO A 88 26.75 -17.37 10.87
N ASN A 89 27.86 -17.76 10.22
CA ASN A 89 28.02 -19.01 9.46
C ASN A 89 27.12 -19.19 8.22
N LEU A 90 26.65 -18.11 7.60
CA LEU A 90 25.97 -18.22 6.30
C LEU A 90 26.93 -18.70 5.21
N THR A 91 26.55 -19.76 4.48
CA THR A 91 27.22 -20.11 3.23
C THR A 91 27.01 -19.02 2.17
N VAL A 92 27.84 -19.00 1.13
CA VAL A 92 27.72 -18.01 0.04
C VAL A 92 26.34 -18.04 -0.62
N GLU A 93 25.77 -19.24 -0.79
CA GLU A 93 24.44 -19.42 -1.39
C GLU A 93 23.30 -18.95 -0.48
N GLU A 94 23.37 -19.25 0.82
CA GLU A 94 22.39 -18.80 1.80
C GLU A 94 22.46 -17.28 2.00
N ARG A 95 23.67 -16.72 2.02
CA ARG A 95 23.86 -15.26 2.08
C ARG A 95 23.22 -14.56 0.89
N ALA A 96 23.40 -15.10 -0.33
CA ALA A 96 22.79 -14.54 -1.53
C ALA A 96 21.25 -14.66 -1.54
N LYS A 97 20.69 -15.78 -1.06
CA LYS A 97 19.23 -15.93 -0.90
C LYS A 97 18.68 -14.94 0.12
N ARG A 98 19.35 -14.80 1.26
CA ARG A 98 18.93 -13.91 2.33
C ARG A 98 19.05 -12.43 1.95
N GLU A 99 20.12 -12.07 1.24
CA GLU A 99 20.28 -10.74 0.65
C GLU A 99 19.11 -10.44 -0.29
N HIS A 100 18.79 -11.36 -1.20
CA HIS A 100 17.68 -11.18 -2.12
C HIS A 100 16.35 -11.00 -1.39
N GLU A 101 16.07 -11.80 -0.36
CA GLU A 101 14.88 -11.65 0.48
C GLU A 101 14.79 -10.26 1.12
N LEU A 102 15.87 -9.81 1.78
CA LEU A 102 15.91 -8.51 2.44
C LEU A 102 15.76 -7.35 1.45
N VAL A 103 16.43 -7.43 0.29
CA VAL A 103 16.33 -6.42 -0.75
C VAL A 103 14.92 -6.39 -1.36
N SER A 104 14.31 -7.56 -1.57
CA SER A 104 12.94 -7.66 -2.08
C SER A 104 11.92 -7.07 -1.10
N GLN A 105 12.11 -7.27 0.21
CA GLN A 105 11.28 -6.67 1.25
C GLN A 105 11.44 -5.15 1.28
N ALA A 106 12.68 -4.64 1.21
CA ALA A 106 12.95 -3.21 1.17
C ALA A 106 12.34 -2.55 -0.09
N ALA A 107 12.46 -3.19 -1.25
CA ALA A 107 11.85 -2.74 -2.49
C ALA A 107 10.32 -2.72 -2.41
N THR A 108 9.72 -3.79 -1.86
CA THR A 108 8.26 -3.89 -1.66
C THR A 108 7.75 -2.81 -0.71
N ALA A 109 8.45 -2.57 0.41
CA ALA A 109 8.11 -1.51 1.35
C ALA A 109 8.18 -0.12 0.70
N LYS A 110 9.19 0.13 -0.13
CA LYS A 110 9.33 1.39 -0.87
C LYS A 110 8.22 1.56 -1.92
N LEU A 111 7.85 0.48 -2.61
CA LEU A 111 6.71 0.48 -3.54
C LEU A 111 5.39 0.78 -2.82
N GLY A 112 5.15 0.14 -1.67
CA GLY A 112 3.99 0.40 -0.82
C GLY A 112 3.91 1.87 -0.40
N ALA A 113 5.02 2.42 0.10
CA ALA A 113 5.11 3.84 0.47
C ALA A 113 4.85 4.77 -0.73
N THR A 114 5.41 4.45 -1.90
CA THR A 114 5.19 5.25 -3.11
C THR A 114 3.72 5.23 -3.52
N ARG A 115 3.05 4.06 -3.49
CA ARG A 115 1.62 3.94 -3.78
C ARG A 115 0.74 4.68 -2.77
N GLY A 116 1.15 4.71 -1.50
CA GLY A 116 0.52 5.52 -0.47
C GLY A 116 0.67 7.02 -0.68
N LEU A 117 1.52 7.47 -1.60
CA LEU A 117 1.68 8.89 -1.98
C LEU A 117 1.05 9.21 -3.33
N THR A 118 1.20 8.31 -4.31
CA THR A 118 0.81 8.57 -5.70
C THR A 118 -0.50 7.89 -6.12
N GLY A 119 -1.08 7.07 -5.24
CA GLY A 119 -2.24 6.25 -5.55
C GLY A 119 -1.90 5.03 -6.43
N VAL A 120 -2.97 4.37 -6.87
CA VAL A 120 -2.96 3.20 -7.76
C VAL A 120 -3.56 3.53 -9.12
N HIS A 121 -3.35 2.63 -10.10
CA HIS A 121 -3.88 2.81 -11.46
C HIS A 121 -5.41 3.00 -11.48
N ARG A 122 -5.90 3.77 -12.46
CA ARG A 122 -7.35 4.05 -12.62
C ARG A 122 -8.20 2.79 -12.74
N ASP A 123 -7.65 1.71 -13.28
CA ASP A 123 -8.34 0.44 -13.51
C ASP A 123 -8.27 -0.51 -12.31
N ALA A 124 -7.59 -0.11 -11.23
CA ALA A 124 -7.54 -0.89 -9.99
C ALA A 124 -8.94 -1.02 -9.37
N LEU A 125 -9.15 -2.13 -8.68
CA LEU A 125 -10.39 -2.37 -7.93
C LEU A 125 -10.57 -1.31 -6.83
N PRO A 126 -11.82 -0.94 -6.49
CA PRO A 126 -12.13 0.05 -5.46
C PRO A 126 -11.37 -0.16 -4.14
N VAL A 127 -11.25 -1.40 -3.67
CA VAL A 127 -10.53 -1.73 -2.43
C VAL A 127 -9.07 -1.25 -2.43
N HIS A 128 -8.36 -1.38 -3.55
CA HIS A 128 -6.96 -0.97 -3.64
C HIS A 128 -6.81 0.55 -3.76
N LYS A 129 -7.80 1.21 -4.37
CA LYS A 129 -7.89 2.68 -4.36
C LYS A 129 -8.12 3.19 -2.95
N GLU A 130 -9.02 2.55 -2.21
CA GLU A 130 -9.35 2.90 -0.84
C GLU A 130 -8.16 2.71 0.10
N GLN A 131 -7.44 1.59 -0.03
CA GLN A 131 -6.18 1.35 0.71
C GLN A 131 -5.15 2.45 0.45
N ALA A 132 -4.97 2.84 -0.82
CA ALA A 132 -4.05 3.92 -1.16
C ALA A 132 -4.53 5.28 -0.63
N GLN A 133 -5.83 5.54 -0.65
CA GLN A 133 -6.42 6.77 -0.11
C GLN A 133 -6.23 6.87 1.40
N ILE A 134 -6.48 5.79 2.15
CA ILE A 134 -6.23 5.74 3.59
C ILE A 134 -4.75 6.02 3.89
N ALA A 135 -3.83 5.45 3.11
CA ALA A 135 -2.40 5.73 3.28
C ALA A 135 -2.05 7.21 3.00
N MET A 136 -2.65 7.83 1.97
CA MET A 136 -2.49 9.26 1.70
C MET A 136 -3.04 10.12 2.84
N ASP A 137 -4.23 9.80 3.34
CA ASP A 137 -4.88 10.51 4.46
C ASP A 137 -3.99 10.46 5.72
N VAL A 138 -3.49 9.26 6.07
CA VAL A 138 -2.61 9.03 7.21
C VAL A 138 -1.29 9.79 7.07
N HIS A 139 -0.67 9.75 5.89
CA HIS A 139 0.55 10.52 5.64
C HIS A 139 0.33 12.03 5.80
N ALA A 140 -0.78 12.57 5.30
CA ALA A 140 -1.12 13.98 5.48
C ALA A 140 -1.35 14.36 6.95
N LEU A 141 -1.95 13.48 7.75
CA LEU A 141 -2.10 13.67 9.20
C LEU A 141 -0.73 13.68 9.91
N TYR A 142 0.16 12.74 9.58
CA TYR A 142 1.52 12.73 10.12
C TYR A 142 2.31 13.99 9.77
N GLN A 143 2.19 14.50 8.54
CA GLN A 143 2.82 15.77 8.18
C GLN A 143 2.30 16.94 9.02
N LYS A 144 0.98 17.05 9.21
CA LYS A 144 0.38 18.07 10.08
C LYS A 144 0.87 17.93 11.52
N ARG A 145 0.89 16.70 12.04
CA ARG A 145 1.39 16.37 13.38
C ARG A 145 2.84 16.81 13.54
N ALA A 146 3.71 16.49 12.58
CA ALA A 146 5.12 16.86 12.63
C ALA A 146 5.33 18.39 12.63
N VAL A 147 4.54 19.12 11.85
CA VAL A 147 4.59 20.60 11.84
C VAL A 147 4.17 21.17 13.20
N LEU A 148 3.11 20.64 13.81
CA LEU A 148 2.67 21.08 15.13
C LEU A 148 3.71 20.72 16.22
N GLN A 149 4.25 19.52 16.17
CA GLN A 149 5.28 19.06 17.11
C GLN A 149 6.52 19.94 17.03
N ALA A 150 7.00 20.23 15.83
CA ALA A 150 8.13 21.14 15.62
C ALA A 150 7.88 22.55 16.17
N GLN A 151 6.63 23.03 16.18
CA GLN A 151 6.28 24.31 16.78
C GLN A 151 6.21 24.27 18.31
N VAL A 152 5.74 23.15 18.88
CA VAL A 152 5.68 22.92 20.34
C VAL A 152 7.08 22.79 20.94
N ASP A 153 7.99 22.14 20.21
CA ASP A 153 9.36 21.85 20.66
C ASP A 153 10.36 22.97 20.36
N LYS A 154 9.94 24.01 19.63
CA LYS A 154 10.83 25.11 19.26
C LYS A 154 11.26 25.91 20.48
N VAL A 155 12.54 25.82 20.83
CA VAL A 155 13.20 26.64 21.86
C VAL A 155 13.86 27.86 21.19
N VAL A 156 13.72 29.04 21.78
CA VAL A 156 14.28 30.30 21.25
C VAL A 156 15.45 30.79 22.07
N ASP A 157 15.44 30.51 23.37
CA ASP A 157 16.48 30.91 24.29
C ASP A 157 16.58 29.91 25.44
N VAL A 158 17.61 30.04 26.27
CA VAL A 158 17.82 29.23 27.47
C VAL A 158 18.00 30.17 28.65
N ARG A 159 17.07 30.11 29.59
CA ARG A 159 17.13 30.91 30.81
C ARG A 159 17.86 30.13 31.89
N LYS A 160 18.86 30.74 32.51
CA LYS A 160 19.48 30.19 33.73
C LYS A 160 18.57 30.44 34.92
N VAL A 161 18.21 29.38 35.63
CA VAL A 161 17.38 29.43 36.83
C VAL A 161 18.13 28.73 37.94
N GLU A 162 18.25 29.42 39.07
CA GLU A 162 18.87 28.87 40.28
C GLU A 162 17.86 27.97 40.99
N ASP A 163 18.25 26.73 41.25
CA ASP A 163 17.45 25.80 42.04
C ASP A 163 17.37 26.33 43.48
N PRO A 164 16.17 26.63 44.00
CA PRO A 164 16.00 27.24 45.32
C PRO A 164 16.43 26.33 46.48
N VAL A 165 16.64 25.02 46.24
CA VAL A 165 17.03 24.05 47.27
C VAL A 165 18.55 23.81 47.27
N THR A 166 19.17 23.74 46.10
CA THR A 166 20.58 23.36 45.96
C THR A 166 21.51 24.55 45.65
N GLY A 167 20.95 25.69 45.20
CA GLY A 167 21.72 26.84 44.72
C GLY A 167 22.43 26.60 43.38
N GLU A 168 22.19 25.45 42.74
CA GLU A 168 22.80 25.13 41.45
C GLU A 168 22.06 25.84 40.32
N LEU A 169 22.83 26.40 39.38
CA LEU A 169 22.27 27.03 38.18
C LEU A 169 21.87 25.96 37.16
N SER A 170 20.56 25.78 37.00
CA SER A 170 19.96 24.95 35.96
C SER A 170 19.66 25.78 34.70
N ALA A 171 19.74 25.13 33.54
CA ALA A 171 19.38 25.73 32.25
C ALA A 171 17.96 25.28 31.88
N GLU A 172 17.00 26.22 31.89
CA GLU A 172 15.63 25.96 31.46
C GLU A 172 15.40 26.46 30.02
N PRO A 173 14.80 25.65 29.14
CA PRO A 173 14.47 26.07 27.79
C PRO A 173 13.33 27.12 27.81
N VAL A 174 13.55 28.23 27.10
CA VAL A 174 12.50 29.22 26.81
C VAL A 174 11.90 28.90 25.46
N TYR A 175 10.69 28.36 25.48
CA TYR A 175 9.98 27.98 24.27
C TYR A 175 9.48 29.20 23.47
N TRP A 176 9.38 29.03 22.16
CA TRP A 176 8.87 30.04 21.23
C TRP A 176 7.40 30.39 21.48
N LEU A 177 6.63 29.40 21.92
CA LEU A 177 5.21 29.53 22.22
C LEU A 177 5.01 29.58 23.73
N SER A 178 4.01 30.35 24.17
CA SER A 178 3.55 30.33 25.56
C SER A 178 2.96 28.98 25.94
N ASP A 179 3.01 28.62 27.23
CA ASP A 179 2.56 27.32 27.72
C ASP A 179 1.10 27.01 27.37
N HIS A 180 0.21 28.00 27.44
CA HIS A 180 -1.18 27.84 27.04
C HIS A 180 -1.32 27.53 25.53
N THR A 181 -0.53 28.18 24.67
CA THR A 181 -0.56 27.89 23.24
C THR A 181 0.10 26.54 22.93
N ARG A 182 1.15 26.16 23.66
CA ARG A 182 1.74 24.81 23.57
C ARG A 182 0.75 23.73 23.98
N ALA A 183 0.03 23.91 25.09
CA ALA A 183 -1.01 22.99 25.54
C ALA A 183 -2.12 22.80 24.49
N LYS A 184 -2.60 23.90 23.86
CA LYS A 184 -3.58 23.81 22.77
C LYS A 184 -3.05 23.06 21.54
N ARG A 185 -1.78 23.26 21.18
CA ARG A 185 -1.17 22.52 20.06
C ARG A 185 -0.93 21.05 20.42
N GLN A 186 -0.63 20.75 21.68
CA GLN A 186 -0.54 19.38 22.17
C GLN A 186 -1.89 18.67 22.09
N GLU A 187 -2.99 19.33 22.51
CA GLU A 187 -4.34 18.78 22.35
C GLU A 187 -4.69 18.51 20.87
N ALA A 188 -4.26 19.41 19.97
CA ALA A 188 -4.42 19.19 18.53
C ALA A 188 -3.58 18.00 18.02
N ILE A 189 -2.37 17.79 18.55
CA ILE A 189 -1.52 16.62 18.24
C ILE A 189 -2.21 15.34 18.72
N ASP A 190 -2.73 15.32 19.94
CA ASP A 190 -3.43 14.17 20.51
C ASP A 190 -4.71 13.84 19.69
N GLY A 191 -5.40 14.87 19.20
CA GLY A 191 -6.51 14.74 18.25
C GLY A 191 -6.09 14.09 16.93
N LEU A 192 -4.97 14.53 16.34
CA LEU A 192 -4.42 13.93 15.12
C LEU A 192 -4.01 12.47 15.35
N ASP A 193 -3.40 12.15 16.49
CA ASP A 193 -3.00 10.78 16.84
C ASP A 193 -4.21 9.86 16.99
N ARG A 194 -5.32 10.37 17.53
CA ARG A 194 -6.60 9.67 17.54
C ARG A 194 -7.13 9.44 16.12
N ASP A 195 -7.13 10.46 15.27
CA ASP A 195 -7.61 10.36 13.88
C ASP A 195 -6.80 9.35 13.06
N ILE A 196 -5.48 9.30 13.28
CA ILE A 196 -4.60 8.30 12.67
C ILE A 196 -5.03 6.89 13.13
N ARG A 197 -5.19 6.65 14.43
CA ARG A 197 -5.62 5.33 14.98
C ARG A 197 -6.99 4.88 14.49
N LEU A 198 -7.89 5.82 14.17
CA LEU A 198 -9.18 5.49 13.58
C LEU A 198 -9.04 4.93 12.15
N LEU A 199 -7.99 5.32 11.42
CA LEU A 199 -7.71 4.86 10.08
C LEU A 199 -6.80 3.62 10.07
N VAL A 200 -5.71 3.65 10.83
CA VAL A 200 -4.67 2.61 10.85
C VAL A 200 -4.12 2.47 12.28
N MET A 201 -4.06 1.25 12.77
CA MET A 201 -3.48 0.89 14.06
C MET A 201 -1.94 0.90 14.01
N ASP A 202 -1.28 0.90 15.18
CA ASP A 202 0.18 0.94 15.28
C ASP A 202 0.89 -0.26 14.60
N ASP A 203 0.20 -1.39 14.45
CA ASP A 203 0.69 -2.60 13.76
C ASP A 203 0.47 -2.59 12.23
N GLY A 204 -0.13 -1.51 11.70
CA GLY A 204 -0.47 -1.36 10.29
C GLY A 204 -1.80 -2.02 9.90
N THR A 205 -2.56 -2.57 10.84
CA THR A 205 -3.92 -3.07 10.57
C THR A 205 -4.92 -1.92 10.45
N PRO A 206 -6.05 -2.11 9.76
CA PRO A 206 -7.07 -1.07 9.65
C PRO A 206 -7.68 -0.72 11.02
N GLY A 207 -7.71 0.58 11.35
CA GLY A 207 -8.48 1.10 12.48
C GLY A 207 -9.99 1.01 12.23
N VAL A 208 -10.82 1.40 13.20
CA VAL A 208 -12.29 1.22 13.11
C VAL A 208 -12.90 1.86 11.86
N ILE A 209 -12.52 3.09 11.53
CA ILE A 209 -13.01 3.79 10.33
C ILE A 209 -12.35 3.21 9.08
N GLY A 210 -11.06 2.92 9.13
CA GLY A 210 -10.33 2.28 8.02
C GLY A 210 -10.93 0.94 7.62
N ALA A 211 -11.22 0.07 8.59
CA ALA A 211 -11.84 -1.24 8.41
C ALA A 211 -13.22 -1.11 7.74
N ARG A 212 -14.05 -0.16 8.19
CA ARG A 212 -15.37 0.09 7.58
C ARG A 212 -15.26 0.54 6.13
N ARG A 213 -14.34 1.48 5.84
CA ARG A 213 -14.09 1.97 4.47
C ARG A 213 -13.61 0.84 3.56
N ILE A 214 -12.64 0.04 4.02
CA ILE A 214 -12.11 -1.12 3.30
C ILE A 214 -13.20 -2.16 3.05
N ALA A 215 -14.01 -2.50 4.05
CA ALA A 215 -15.10 -3.48 3.91
C ALA A 215 -16.13 -3.05 2.86
N ALA A 216 -16.50 -1.76 2.83
CA ALA A 216 -17.40 -1.23 1.79
C ALA A 216 -16.77 -1.35 0.39
N ALA A 217 -15.49 -1.01 0.27
CA ALA A 217 -14.75 -1.10 -0.99
C ALA A 217 -14.49 -2.55 -1.44
N GLU A 218 -14.33 -3.51 -0.52
CA GLU A 218 -14.26 -4.95 -0.80
C GLU A 218 -15.56 -5.45 -1.45
N LEU A 219 -16.71 -5.06 -0.89
CA LEU A 219 -18.01 -5.42 -1.43
C LEU A 219 -18.24 -4.85 -2.82
N GLU A 220 -17.87 -3.58 -3.04
CA GLU A 220 -17.95 -2.96 -4.37
C GLU A 220 -17.03 -3.67 -5.37
N SER A 221 -15.81 -4.01 -4.96
CA SER A 221 -14.85 -4.76 -5.77
C SER A 221 -15.39 -6.14 -6.17
N ALA A 222 -16.00 -6.86 -5.22
CA ALA A 222 -16.62 -8.16 -5.48
C ALA A 222 -17.79 -8.07 -6.47
N LYS A 223 -18.63 -7.02 -6.36
CA LYS A 223 -19.71 -6.77 -7.34
C LYS A 223 -19.19 -6.54 -8.75
N ILE A 224 -18.10 -5.78 -8.89
CA ILE A 224 -17.46 -5.54 -10.19
C ILE A 224 -16.92 -6.84 -10.78
N LEU A 225 -16.28 -7.69 -9.95
CA LEU A 225 -15.77 -8.99 -10.42
C LEU A 225 -16.89 -9.93 -10.84
N LEU A 226 -17.99 -9.99 -10.07
CA LEU A 226 -19.18 -10.74 -10.44
C LEU A 226 -19.74 -10.25 -11.79
N GLN A 227 -19.91 -8.94 -11.97
CA GLN A 227 -20.40 -8.37 -13.22
C GLN A 227 -19.52 -8.75 -14.42
N ARG A 228 -18.19 -8.65 -14.26
CA ARG A 228 -17.24 -9.08 -15.30
C ARG A 228 -17.37 -10.57 -15.62
N ALA A 229 -17.51 -11.42 -14.61
CA ALA A 229 -17.68 -12.85 -14.80
C ALA A 229 -18.99 -13.16 -15.54
N THR A 230 -20.09 -12.50 -15.18
CA THR A 230 -21.38 -12.67 -15.87
C THR A 230 -21.35 -12.19 -17.32
N GLN A 231 -20.66 -11.08 -17.60
CA GLN A 231 -20.48 -10.60 -18.97
C GLN A 231 -19.65 -11.59 -19.79
N GLN A 232 -18.54 -12.10 -19.23
CA GLN A 232 -17.71 -13.10 -19.89
C GLN A 232 -18.46 -14.41 -20.17
N SER A 233 -19.31 -14.87 -19.25
CA SER A 233 -20.13 -16.07 -19.50
C SER A 233 -21.17 -15.84 -20.59
N GLN A 234 -21.83 -14.67 -20.59
CA GLN A 234 -22.80 -14.30 -21.62
C GLN A 234 -22.14 -14.16 -23.01
N GLU A 235 -20.97 -13.54 -23.08
CA GLU A 235 -20.18 -13.43 -24.32
C GLU A 235 -19.74 -14.80 -24.83
N ALA A 236 -19.31 -15.71 -23.94
CA ALA A 236 -18.93 -17.06 -24.32
C ALA A 236 -20.13 -17.88 -24.82
N GLU A 237 -21.32 -17.73 -24.22
CA GLU A 237 -22.55 -18.35 -24.69
C GLU A 237 -23.01 -17.78 -26.03
N ALA A 238 -22.95 -16.45 -26.19
CA ALA A 238 -23.25 -15.77 -27.45
C ALA A 238 -22.31 -16.23 -28.58
N GLN A 239 -21.02 -16.37 -28.29
CA GLN A 239 -20.05 -16.87 -29.26
C GLN A 239 -20.33 -18.33 -29.65
N LYS A 240 -20.64 -19.20 -28.67
CA LYS A 240 -21.03 -20.59 -28.96
C LYS A 240 -22.27 -20.66 -29.84
N LEU A 241 -23.27 -19.82 -29.57
CA LEU A 241 -24.50 -19.77 -30.36
C LEU A 241 -24.23 -19.23 -31.77
N ALA A 242 -23.39 -18.22 -31.92
CA ALA A 242 -22.95 -17.72 -33.21
C ALA A 242 -22.22 -18.81 -34.03
N ASP A 243 -21.31 -19.56 -33.41
CA ASP A 243 -20.59 -20.66 -34.06
C ASP A 243 -21.53 -21.79 -34.49
N GLN A 244 -22.55 -22.10 -33.68
CA GLN A 244 -23.59 -23.07 -34.01
C GLN A 244 -24.43 -22.62 -35.22
N MET A 245 -24.87 -21.35 -35.25
CA MET A 245 -25.62 -20.81 -36.39
C MET A 245 -24.82 -20.90 -37.70
N VAL A 246 -23.53 -20.55 -37.66
CA VAL A 246 -22.64 -20.67 -38.84
C VAL A 246 -22.49 -22.13 -39.29
N SER A 247 -22.38 -23.06 -38.34
CA SER A 247 -22.32 -24.49 -38.65
C SER A 247 -23.61 -24.98 -39.32
N ASP A 248 -24.77 -24.62 -38.77
CA ASP A 248 -26.08 -25.03 -39.29
C ASP A 248 -26.33 -24.46 -40.70
N GLU A 249 -25.94 -23.21 -40.95
CA GLU A 249 -25.99 -22.61 -42.28
C GLU A 249 -25.12 -23.36 -43.29
N ARG A 250 -23.89 -23.73 -42.91
CA ARG A 250 -23.01 -24.53 -43.78
C ARG A 250 -23.60 -25.91 -44.08
N VAL A 251 -24.23 -26.56 -43.11
CA VAL A 251 -24.90 -27.86 -43.30
C VAL A 251 -26.09 -27.72 -44.24
N LYS A 252 -26.93 -26.69 -44.07
CA LYS A 252 -28.06 -26.40 -44.97
C LYS A 252 -27.60 -26.14 -46.39
N GLN A 253 -26.59 -25.28 -46.59
CA GLN A 253 -26.03 -25.01 -47.93
C GLN A 253 -25.50 -26.28 -48.61
N ARG A 254 -24.80 -27.15 -47.88
CA ARG A 254 -24.34 -28.44 -48.42
C ARG A 254 -25.51 -29.36 -48.77
N ALA A 255 -26.54 -29.42 -47.92
CA ALA A 255 -27.73 -30.23 -48.17
C ALA A 255 -28.49 -29.76 -49.43
N GLU A 256 -28.62 -28.44 -49.62
CA GLU A 256 -29.22 -27.84 -50.82
C GLU A 256 -28.41 -28.16 -52.09
N GLN A 257 -27.08 -28.06 -52.02
CA GLN A 257 -26.19 -28.43 -53.14
C GLN A 257 -26.35 -29.91 -53.53
N ILE A 258 -26.36 -30.82 -52.54
CA ILE A 258 -26.55 -32.26 -52.78
C ILE A 258 -27.95 -32.53 -53.36
N ALA A 259 -28.99 -31.87 -52.84
CA ALA A 259 -30.35 -32.01 -53.36
C ALA A 259 -30.45 -31.52 -54.83
N ALA A 260 -29.78 -30.41 -55.16
CA ALA A 260 -29.70 -29.89 -56.52
C ALA A 260 -28.97 -30.86 -57.47
N GLN A 261 -27.86 -31.44 -57.04
CA GLN A 261 -27.12 -32.45 -57.82
C GLN A 261 -27.96 -33.70 -58.09
N LYS A 262 -28.67 -34.23 -57.08
CA LYS A 262 -29.57 -35.38 -57.24
C LYS A 262 -30.71 -35.10 -58.23
N ARG A 263 -31.28 -33.89 -58.22
CA ARG A 263 -32.31 -33.48 -59.20
C ARG A 263 -31.79 -33.41 -60.63
N MET A 264 -30.52 -33.09 -60.84
CA MET A 264 -29.91 -33.07 -62.17
C MET A 264 -29.51 -34.45 -62.69
N GLN A 265 -29.20 -35.42 -61.81
CA GLN A 265 -28.88 -36.80 -62.20
C GLN A 265 -30.11 -37.69 -62.42
N GLY A 266 -31.27 -37.30 -61.90
CA GLY A 266 -32.55 -38.00 -62.08
C GLY A 266 -33.38 -37.56 -63.28
N ARG A 267 -32.82 -36.72 -64.16
CA ARG A 267 -33.35 -36.35 -65.47
C ARG A 267 -32.47 -36.96 -66.55
#